data_AF-A0A3E0HEJ2-F1
#
_entry.id   AF-A0A3E0HEJ2-F1
#
_cell.length_a   1.000
_cell.length_b   1.000
_cell.length_c   1.000
_cell.angle_alpha   90.00
_cell.angle_beta   90.00
_cell.angle_gamma   90.00
#
_symmetry.space_group_name_H-M   'P 1'
#
loop_
_entity.id
_entity.type
_entity.pdbx_description
1 polymer ?
#
loop_
_entity_poly.entity_id
_entity_poly.type
_entity_poly.pdbx_seq_one_letter_code
_entity_poly.pdbx_strand_id
1 'polypeptide(L)'
;MPLRPCLDCSALHRNRSRCDSCQARWDRAHDAGRGSATERGYDAAYQRLAGQIVAEHRGRSGDWCPGWQRPAHQATDLTADHIVPLAAGGSNEQHNLAVLCRSCNSAKRERQADGQAEPAGQPARAGGQRAGPRRADSPRHAGYGAPRRHR
;
A
#
# COMPACT_ATOMS: atom_id res chain seq x y z
N MET A 1 24.35 -22.03 -1.73
CA MET A 1 24.79 -20.76 -2.34
C MET A 1 26.29 -20.83 -2.58
N PRO A 2 26.77 -20.42 -3.77
CA PRO A 2 28.21 -20.35 -4.06
C PRO A 2 28.89 -19.34 -3.13
N LEU A 3 30.17 -19.56 -2.82
CA LEU A 3 30.97 -18.59 -2.09
C LEU A 3 31.25 -17.37 -2.98
N ARG A 4 31.14 -16.18 -2.39
CA ARG A 4 31.38 -14.89 -3.06
C ARG A 4 32.38 -14.08 -2.24
N PRO A 5 33.24 -13.28 -2.89
CA PRO A 5 34.15 -12.40 -2.17
C PRO A 5 33.38 -11.25 -1.51
N CYS A 6 33.75 -10.93 -0.26
CA CYS A 6 33.27 -9.75 0.45
C CYS A 6 33.67 -8.47 -0.28
N LEU A 7 32.74 -7.51 -0.40
CA LEU A 7 33.02 -6.20 -1.02
C LEU A 7 34.04 -5.35 -0.25
N ASP A 8 34.23 -5.59 1.05
CA ASP A 8 35.11 -4.75 1.89
C ASP A 8 36.45 -5.43 2.23
N CYS A 9 36.50 -6.76 2.36
CA CYS A 9 37.70 -7.48 2.79
C CYS A 9 38.07 -8.68 1.89
N SER A 10 37.33 -8.90 0.81
CA SER A 10 37.53 -9.98 -0.17
C SER A 10 37.45 -11.43 0.36
N ALA A 11 37.25 -11.64 1.66
CA ALA A 11 37.04 -12.97 2.25
C ALA A 11 35.84 -13.68 1.61
N LEU A 12 35.98 -14.97 1.35
CA LEU A 12 34.91 -15.79 0.76
C LEU A 12 33.83 -16.11 1.78
N HIS A 13 32.57 -15.80 1.46
CA HIS A 13 31.41 -16.04 2.32
C HIS A 13 30.16 -16.43 1.53
N ARG A 14 29.07 -16.77 2.22
CA ARG A 14 27.79 -17.21 1.60
C ARG A 14 26.77 -16.09 1.39
N ASN A 15 26.93 -14.95 2.08
CA ASN A 15 26.03 -13.81 1.98
C ASN A 15 26.05 -13.13 0.60
N ARG A 16 25.08 -12.25 0.36
CA ARG A 16 24.89 -11.60 -0.95
C ARG A 16 25.99 -10.59 -1.33
N SER A 17 26.56 -9.88 -0.35
CA SER A 17 27.47 -8.74 -0.59
C SER A 17 28.65 -8.65 0.38
N ARG A 18 28.46 -8.94 1.67
CA ARG A 18 29.50 -8.81 2.70
C ARG A 18 29.52 -10.00 3.64
N CYS A 19 30.70 -10.33 4.17
CA CYS A 19 30.80 -11.28 5.29
C CYS A 19 30.16 -10.69 6.56
N ASP A 20 29.80 -11.53 7.52
CA ASP A 20 29.03 -11.11 8.71
C ASP A 20 29.69 -9.96 9.49
N SER A 21 31.02 -9.98 9.62
CA SER A 21 31.75 -8.93 10.33
C SER A 21 31.74 -7.59 9.59
N CYS A 22 31.90 -7.61 8.27
CA CYS A 22 31.85 -6.42 7.44
C CYS A 22 30.42 -5.87 7.33
N GLN A 23 29.42 -6.76 7.24
CA GLN A 23 28.00 -6.40 7.26
C GLN A 23 27.65 -5.70 8.58
N ALA A 24 27.99 -6.29 9.73
CA ALA A 24 27.71 -5.69 11.03
C ALA A 24 28.41 -4.33 11.23
N ARG A 25 29.63 -4.16 10.69
CA ARG A 25 30.31 -2.86 10.71
C ARG A 25 29.61 -1.84 9.83
N TRP A 26 29.19 -2.24 8.63
CA TRP A 26 28.44 -1.37 7.72
C TRP A 26 27.10 -0.97 8.32
N ASP A 27 26.35 -1.91 8.91
CA ASP A 27 25.06 -1.66 9.57
C ASP A 27 25.24 -0.64 10.70
N ARG A 28 26.24 -0.83 11.59
CA ARG A 28 26.52 0.13 12.67
C ARG A 28 26.86 1.53 12.15
N ALA A 29 27.70 1.64 11.13
CA ALA A 29 28.07 2.93 10.55
C ALA A 29 26.88 3.62 9.87
N HIS A 30 26.08 2.83 9.15
CA HIS A 30 24.86 3.30 8.49
C HIS A 30 23.81 3.77 9.50
N ASP A 31 23.60 3.00 10.58
CA ASP A 31 22.65 3.34 11.64
C ASP A 31 23.10 4.56 12.45
N ALA A 32 24.40 4.70 12.72
CA ALA A 32 24.95 5.90 13.37
C ALA A 32 24.71 7.18 12.54
N GLY A 33 24.77 7.09 11.21
CA GLY A 33 24.54 8.25 10.33
C GLY A 33 23.08 8.69 10.23
N ARG A 34 22.11 7.79 10.47
CA ARG A 34 20.67 8.08 10.34
C ARG A 34 19.95 8.31 11.68
N GLY A 35 20.57 7.95 12.81
CA GLY A 35 19.92 7.91 14.12
C GLY A 35 18.97 6.72 14.31
N SER A 36 18.65 6.42 15.56
CA SER A 36 17.76 5.32 15.94
C SER A 36 16.36 5.48 15.35
N ALA A 37 15.62 4.37 15.25
CA ALA A 37 14.23 4.41 14.78
C ALA A 37 13.37 5.36 15.64
N THR A 38 13.56 5.35 16.96
CA THR A 38 12.87 6.24 17.90
C THR A 38 13.21 7.71 17.67
N GLU A 39 14.49 8.04 17.48
CA GLU A 39 14.91 9.42 17.17
C GLU A 39 14.33 9.91 15.84
N ARG A 40 14.10 9.01 14.89
CA ARG A 40 13.43 9.31 13.61
C ARG A 40 11.90 9.36 13.70
N GLY A 41 11.33 9.28 14.90
CA GLY A 41 9.89 9.36 15.13
C GLY A 41 9.13 8.03 15.09
N TYR A 42 9.81 6.88 15.06
CA TYR A 42 9.19 5.55 15.16
C TYR A 42 9.22 5.04 16.61
N ASP A 43 8.59 5.80 17.51
CA ASP A 43 8.59 5.49 18.94
C ASP A 43 7.74 4.25 19.30
N ALA A 44 7.78 3.87 20.58
CA ALA A 44 7.04 2.73 21.08
C ALA A 44 5.50 2.92 20.98
N ALA A 45 5.02 4.17 20.98
CA ALA A 45 3.59 4.45 20.84
C ALA A 45 3.14 4.18 19.40
N TYR A 46 3.90 4.64 18.40
CA TYR A 46 3.70 4.32 17.00
C TYR A 46 3.73 2.80 16.77
N GLN A 47 4.70 2.08 17.34
CA GLN A 47 4.79 0.63 17.14
C GLN A 47 3.55 -0.12 17.63
N ARG A 48 3.03 0.27 18.80
CA ARG A 48 1.76 -0.28 19.34
C ARG A 48 0.58 0.05 18.44
N LEU A 49 0.46 1.32 18.05
CA LEU A 49 -0.63 1.78 17.20
C LEU A 49 -0.62 1.08 15.83
N ALA A 50 0.54 1.01 15.18
CA ALA A 50 0.72 0.31 13.91
C ALA A 50 0.29 -1.16 14.00
N GLY A 51 0.69 -1.86 15.08
CA GLY A 51 0.26 -3.24 15.33
C GLY A 51 -1.26 -3.37 15.49
N GLN A 52 -1.88 -2.46 16.27
CA GLN A 52 -3.32 -2.43 16.48
C GLN A 52 -4.09 -2.23 15.17
N ILE A 53 -3.69 -1.26 14.35
CA ILE A 53 -4.33 -0.95 13.07
C ILE A 53 -4.28 -2.16 12.13
N VAL A 54 -3.12 -2.81 12.02
CA VAL A 54 -2.96 -4.00 11.16
C VAL A 54 -3.82 -5.16 11.67
N ALA A 55 -3.88 -5.37 13.00
CA ALA A 55 -4.73 -6.40 13.59
C ALA A 55 -6.22 -6.13 13.36
N GLU A 56 -6.68 -4.88 13.53
CA GLU A 56 -8.07 -4.49 13.29
C GLU A 56 -8.45 -4.63 11.81
N HIS A 57 -7.55 -4.24 10.90
CA HIS A 57 -7.73 -4.45 9.47
C HIS A 57 -7.86 -5.93 9.12
N ARG A 58 -6.98 -6.78 9.65
CA ARG A 58 -7.09 -8.24 9.47
C ARG A 58 -8.40 -8.80 10.02
N GLY A 59 -8.87 -8.30 11.16
CA GLY A 59 -10.15 -8.72 11.74
C GLY A 59 -11.36 -8.37 10.84
N ARG A 60 -11.31 -7.23 10.13
CA ARG A 60 -12.41 -6.75 9.27
C ARG A 60 -12.34 -7.26 7.84
N SER A 61 -11.14 -7.41 7.29
CA SER A 61 -10.91 -7.62 5.85
C SER A 61 -10.02 -8.81 5.55
N GLY A 62 -9.52 -9.52 6.56
CA GLY A 62 -8.56 -10.60 6.41
C GLY A 62 -7.21 -10.13 5.86
N ASP A 63 -6.49 -11.04 5.23
CA ASP A 63 -5.21 -10.77 4.56
C ASP A 63 -5.43 -10.09 3.19
N TRP A 64 -6.05 -8.93 3.21
CA TRP A 64 -6.39 -8.16 2.01
C TRP A 64 -5.74 -6.78 2.05
N CYS A 65 -4.92 -6.47 1.05
CA CYS A 65 -4.32 -5.15 0.89
C CYS A 65 -5.28 -4.23 0.10
N PRO A 66 -5.56 -3.00 0.57
CA PRO A 66 -6.29 -1.99 -0.21
C PRO A 66 -5.62 -1.64 -1.54
N GLY A 67 -4.29 -1.83 -1.63
CA GLY A 67 -3.48 -1.50 -2.79
C GLY A 67 -3.02 -0.04 -2.82
N TRP A 68 -1.87 0.20 -3.44
CA TRP A 68 -1.35 1.54 -3.71
C TRP A 68 -0.88 1.61 -5.16
N GLN A 69 -1.47 2.53 -5.95
CA GLN A 69 -1.31 2.60 -7.42
C GLN A 69 -1.59 1.27 -8.16
N ARG A 70 -2.34 0.38 -7.53
CA ARG A 70 -2.81 -0.89 -8.10
C ARG A 70 -4.10 -1.32 -7.40
N PRO A 71 -4.89 -2.21 -8.01
CA PRO A 71 -6.10 -2.73 -7.38
C PRO A 71 -5.83 -3.44 -6.05
N ALA A 72 -6.85 -3.46 -5.21
CA ALA A 72 -6.85 -4.22 -3.97
C ALA A 72 -6.66 -5.72 -4.25
N HIS A 73 -5.90 -6.41 -3.40
CA HIS A 73 -5.45 -7.78 -3.65
C HIS A 73 -5.12 -8.50 -2.34
N GLN A 74 -5.09 -9.83 -2.38
CA GLN A 74 -4.69 -10.64 -1.24
C GLN A 74 -3.20 -10.46 -0.92
N ALA A 75 -2.89 -10.26 0.36
CA ALA A 75 -1.52 -10.17 0.86
C ALA A 75 -1.48 -10.47 2.36
N THR A 76 -0.62 -11.40 2.76
CA THR A 76 -0.45 -11.82 4.17
C THR A 76 0.48 -10.89 4.95
N ASP A 77 1.43 -10.25 4.26
CA ASP A 77 2.45 -9.39 4.87
C ASP A 77 2.00 -7.92 4.88
N LEU A 78 1.07 -7.62 5.79
CA LEU A 78 0.48 -6.29 5.99
C LEU A 78 1.31 -5.44 6.97
N THR A 79 1.40 -4.14 6.68
CA THR A 79 2.17 -3.13 7.40
C THR A 79 1.36 -1.86 7.56
N ALA A 80 1.68 -1.06 8.57
CA ALA A 80 1.19 0.32 8.66
C ALA A 80 2.05 1.25 7.79
N ASP A 81 1.38 2.13 7.07
CA ASP A 81 1.95 3.12 6.17
C ASP A 81 1.46 4.51 6.58
N HIS A 82 2.39 5.47 6.68
CA HIS A 82 2.06 6.87 6.95
C HIS A 82 1.50 7.50 5.68
N ILE A 83 0.24 7.93 5.67
CA ILE A 83 -0.41 8.58 4.52
C ILE A 83 0.44 9.76 4.06
N VAL A 84 0.69 10.71 4.96
CA VAL A 84 1.73 11.74 4.83
C VAL A 84 2.99 11.25 5.55
N PRO A 85 4.14 11.09 4.88
CA PRO A 85 5.38 10.65 5.52
C PRO A 85 5.84 11.60 6.64
N LEU A 86 6.49 11.06 7.68
CA LEU A 86 7.11 11.86 8.74
C LEU A 86 8.08 12.92 8.19
N ALA A 87 8.88 12.56 7.18
CA ALA A 87 9.81 13.47 6.51
C ALA A 87 9.11 14.64 5.78
N ALA A 88 7.82 14.51 5.48
CA ALA A 88 6.99 15.54 4.87
C ALA A 88 6.07 16.22 5.90
N GLY A 89 6.33 16.06 7.20
CA GLY A 89 5.55 16.67 8.28
C GLY A 89 4.31 15.88 8.72
N GLY A 90 4.19 14.60 8.32
CA GLY A 90 3.12 13.72 8.80
C GLY A 90 3.21 13.42 10.29
N SER A 91 2.10 13.00 10.89
CA SER A 91 2.01 12.62 12.31
C SER A 91 1.98 11.10 12.50
N ASN A 92 2.21 10.64 13.74
CA ASN A 92 2.02 9.24 14.16
C ASN A 92 0.58 8.95 14.61
N GLU A 93 -0.38 9.78 14.23
CA GLU A 93 -1.76 9.62 14.66
C GLU A 93 -2.51 8.62 13.79
N GLN A 94 -3.53 8.00 14.38
CA GLN A 94 -4.39 7.00 13.73
C GLN A 94 -4.93 7.46 12.38
N HIS A 95 -5.27 8.75 12.25
CA HIS A 95 -5.82 9.32 11.02
C HIS A 95 -4.79 9.40 9.88
N ASN A 96 -3.50 9.42 10.20
CA ASN A 96 -2.40 9.48 9.23
C ASN A 96 -1.81 8.08 8.93
N LEU A 97 -2.43 7.01 9.42
CA LEU A 97 -1.97 5.65 9.20
C LEU A 97 -2.97 4.86 8.34
N ALA A 98 -2.45 4.19 7.31
CA ALA A 98 -3.17 3.27 6.45
C ALA A 98 -2.54 1.88 6.50
N VAL A 99 -3.29 0.85 6.13
CA VAL A 99 -2.75 -0.52 6.00
C VAL A 99 -2.40 -0.78 4.54
N LEU A 100 -1.17 -1.20 4.29
CA LEU A 100 -0.69 -1.66 3.00
C LEU A 100 0.16 -2.92 3.17
N CYS A 101 0.20 -3.78 2.16
CA CYS A 101 1.18 -4.85 2.13
C CYS A 101 2.60 -4.29 1.97
N ARG A 102 3.61 -5.05 2.39
CA ARG A 102 5.02 -4.64 2.32
C ARG A 102 5.44 -4.20 0.92
N SER A 103 4.94 -4.84 -0.14
CA SER A 103 5.27 -4.47 -1.51
C SER A 103 4.67 -3.12 -1.93
N CYS A 104 3.41 -2.84 -1.56
CA CYS A 104 2.77 -1.55 -1.83
C CYS A 104 3.43 -0.42 -1.03
N ASN A 105 3.74 -0.68 0.24
CA ASN A 105 4.41 0.29 1.11
C ASN A 105 5.82 0.64 0.58
N SER A 106 6.60 -0.37 0.16
CA SER A 106 7.91 -0.14 -0.48
C SER A 106 7.80 0.66 -1.79
N ALA A 107 6.85 0.31 -2.67
CA ALA A 107 6.64 1.05 -3.92
C ALA A 107 6.27 2.52 -3.67
N LYS A 108 5.46 2.79 -2.64
CA LYS A 108 5.12 4.15 -2.22
C LYS A 108 6.35 4.92 -1.77
N ARG A 109 7.15 4.34 -0.88
CA ARG A 109 8.40 4.95 -0.39
C ARG A 109 9.35 5.30 -1.54
N GLU A 110 9.54 4.40 -2.49
CA GLU A 110 10.43 4.62 -3.63
C GLU A 110 9.96 5.81 -4.46
N ARG A 111 8.67 5.86 -4.83
CA ARG A 111 8.11 6.97 -5.63
C ARG A 111 8.15 8.32 -4.91
N GLN A 112 7.95 8.33 -3.59
CA GLN A 112 7.99 9.56 -2.80
C GLN A 112 9.42 10.10 -2.64
N ALA A 113 10.42 9.22 -2.63
CA ALA A 113 11.83 9.64 -2.66
C ALA A 113 12.20 10.32 -3.99
N ASP A 114 11.52 9.96 -5.08
CA ASP A 114 11.75 10.54 -6.42
C ASP A 114 11.03 11.89 -6.65
N GLY A 115 10.44 12.51 -5.62
CA GLY A 115 9.92 13.89 -5.66
C GLY A 115 8.48 14.06 -6.17
N GLN A 116 7.71 12.98 -6.30
CA GLN A 116 6.28 13.06 -6.66
C GLN A 116 5.41 13.02 -5.39
N ALA A 117 5.19 14.18 -4.77
CA ALA A 117 4.27 14.34 -3.65
C ALA A 117 2.82 14.42 -4.15
N GLU A 118 2.15 13.28 -4.26
CA GLU A 118 0.72 13.22 -4.59
C GLU A 118 -0.15 13.53 -3.35
N PRO A 119 -1.29 14.25 -3.50
CA PRO A 119 -2.09 14.67 -2.36
C PRO A 119 -2.77 13.48 -1.66
N ALA A 120 -2.79 13.57 -0.33
CA ALA A 120 -3.41 12.61 0.57
C ALA A 120 -4.90 12.39 0.25
N GLY A 121 -5.32 11.12 0.30
CA GLY A 121 -6.73 10.77 0.46
C GLY A 121 -7.52 10.62 -0.84
N GLN A 122 -7.57 9.39 -1.37
CA GLN A 122 -8.80 8.90 -1.97
C GLN A 122 -9.14 7.57 -1.31
N PRO A 123 -10.21 7.48 -0.50
CA PRO A 123 -10.71 6.18 -0.08
C PRO A 123 -11.07 5.38 -1.34
N ALA A 124 -10.70 4.10 -1.35
CA ALA A 124 -11.07 3.16 -2.39
C ALA A 124 -12.56 3.30 -2.69
N ARG A 125 -12.90 3.71 -3.92
CA ARG A 125 -14.29 3.77 -4.36
C ARG A 125 -14.87 2.36 -4.29
N ALA A 126 -15.72 2.13 -3.30
CA ALA A 126 -16.63 0.99 -3.30
C ALA A 126 -17.60 1.12 -4.49
N GLY A 127 -17.79 0.03 -5.23
CA GLY A 127 -18.95 -0.16 -6.09
C GLY A 127 -18.78 0.25 -7.55
N GLY A 128 -18.58 -0.76 -8.40
CA GLY A 128 -18.77 -0.67 -9.85
C GLY A 128 -19.29 -2.01 -10.37
N GLN A 129 -20.52 -2.36 -9.99
CA GLN A 129 -21.25 -3.50 -10.56
C GLN A 129 -21.30 -3.31 -12.08
N ARG A 130 -20.70 -4.22 -12.84
CA ARG A 130 -20.88 -4.27 -14.29
C ARG A 130 -22.32 -4.65 -14.56
N ALA A 131 -23.14 -3.68 -14.95
CA ALA A 131 -24.44 -3.94 -15.54
C ALA A 131 -24.22 -4.77 -16.82
N GLY A 132 -24.76 -6.00 -16.83
CA GLY A 132 -24.76 -6.86 -18.00
C GLY A 132 -25.55 -6.24 -19.16
N PRO A 133 -25.31 -6.67 -20.41
CA PRO A 133 -26.03 -6.14 -21.56
C PRO A 133 -27.51 -6.52 -21.46
N ARG A 134 -28.38 -5.50 -21.44
CA ARG A 134 -29.83 -5.68 -21.49
C ARG A 134 -30.21 -6.15 -22.90
N ARG A 135 -30.90 -7.29 -22.96
CA ARG A 135 -31.54 -7.81 -24.17
C ARG A 135 -32.54 -6.78 -24.69
N ALA A 136 -32.53 -6.54 -26.00
CA ALA A 136 -33.53 -5.74 -26.68
C ALA A 136 -34.80 -6.58 -26.84
N ASP A 137 -35.83 -6.28 -26.06
CA ASP A 137 -37.20 -6.74 -26.32
C ASP A 137 -38.01 -5.56 -26.88
N SER A 138 -38.34 -5.65 -28.17
CA SER A 138 -39.20 -4.72 -28.90
C SER A 138 -40.66 -4.82 -28.47
N PRO A 139 -41.35 -3.72 -28.12
CA PRO A 139 -42.79 -3.73 -27.97
C PRO A 139 -43.51 -3.53 -29.31
N ARG A 140 -44.39 -4.48 -29.63
CA ARG A 140 -45.42 -4.39 -30.66
C ARG A 140 -46.42 -3.27 -30.30
N HIS A 141 -46.59 -2.26 -31.15
CA HIS A 141 -47.68 -1.30 -31.03
C HIS A 141 -48.96 -1.86 -31.67
N ALA A 142 -49.90 -2.30 -30.83
CA ALA A 142 -51.32 -2.37 -31.17
C ALA A 142 -51.95 -0.99 -30.91
N GLY A 143 -52.69 -0.49 -31.90
CA GLY A 143 -53.31 0.84 -31.87
C GLY A 143 -54.61 0.90 -31.08
N TYR A 144 -55.13 2.12 -30.93
CA TYR A 144 -56.56 2.47 -30.87
C TYR A 144 -56.66 4.00 -31.05
N GLY A 145 -57.53 4.45 -31.95
CA GLY A 145 -57.77 5.88 -32.19
C GLY A 145 -58.80 6.15 -33.28
N ALA A 146 -60.07 5.91 -32.99
CA ALA A 146 -61.20 6.63 -33.62
C ALA A 146 -61.42 7.96 -32.85
N PRO A 147 -62.26 8.94 -33.26
CA PRO A 147 -63.24 8.93 -34.36
C PRO A 147 -63.23 10.22 -35.22
N ARG A 148 -64.09 10.30 -36.25
CA ARG A 148 -64.92 11.50 -36.54
C ARG A 148 -65.97 11.22 -37.62
N ARG A 149 -67.22 11.55 -37.27
CA ARG A 149 -68.40 11.59 -38.11
C ARG A 149 -68.30 12.79 -39.06
N HIS A 150 -68.71 12.65 -40.32
CA HIS A 150 -69.35 13.71 -41.09
C HIS A 150 -70.23 13.12 -42.20
N ARG A 151 -71.50 13.55 -42.16
CA ARG A 151 -72.58 13.54 -43.17
C ARG A 151 -73.03 12.21 -43.78
#